data_AF-A0A196NBG8-F1
#
_entry.id   AF-A0A196NBG8-F1
#
_cell.length_a   1.000
_cell.length_b   1.000
_cell.length_c   1.000
_cell.angle_alpha   90.00
_cell.angle_beta   90.00
_cell.angle_gamma   90.00
#
_symmetry.space_group_name_H-M   'P 1'
#
loop_
_entity.id
_entity.type
_entity.pdbx_description
1 polymer ?
#
loop_
_entity_poly.entity_id
_entity_poly.type
_entity_poly.pdbx_seq_one_letter_code
_entity_poly.pdbx_strand_id
1 'polypeptide(L)'
;MDTIEIQRLACLSTAHLSADVARQLDAVVAGIVPIAGGDATWHSLIVAERWRDYGWWILVGSDGRDRMPDTLRACLDAAEAAGADWLQLDRDCEPIAALPTHDW
;
A
#
# COMPACT_ATOMS: atom_id res chain seq x y z
N MET A 1 -15.62 -11.18 -29.04
CA MET A 1 -16.30 -11.36 -27.75
C MET A 1 -15.36 -10.77 -26.74
N ASP A 2 -15.69 -9.58 -26.25
CA ASP A 2 -14.78 -8.83 -25.38
C ASP A 2 -14.75 -9.54 -24.03
N THR A 3 -13.54 -9.76 -23.51
CA THR A 3 -13.35 -10.44 -22.22
C THR A 3 -13.23 -9.37 -21.14
N ILE A 4 -14.03 -9.50 -20.08
CA ILE A 4 -13.94 -8.62 -18.91
C ILE A 4 -12.84 -9.14 -17.99
N GLU A 5 -11.95 -8.26 -17.55
CA GLU A 5 -10.93 -8.57 -16.56
C GLU A 5 -11.53 -8.54 -15.14
N ILE A 6 -11.23 -9.55 -14.33
CA ILE A 6 -11.65 -9.65 -12.93
C ILE A 6 -10.39 -9.68 -12.07
N GLN A 7 -10.32 -8.79 -11.09
CA GLN A 7 -9.21 -8.68 -10.15
C GLN A 7 -9.69 -8.82 -8.70
N ARG A 8 -8.82 -9.34 -7.83
CA ARG A 8 -9.09 -9.58 -6.41
C ARG A 8 -8.53 -8.42 -5.58
N LEU A 9 -9.37 -7.91 -4.66
CA LEU A 9 -9.00 -6.85 -3.72
C LEU A 9 -8.89 -7.43 -2.31
N ALA A 10 -7.74 -7.25 -1.65
CA ALA A 10 -7.60 -7.44 -0.22
C ALA A 10 -7.88 -6.11 0.50
N CYS A 11 -8.61 -6.16 1.62
CA CYS A 11 -8.88 -5.00 2.46
C CYS A 11 -8.18 -5.18 3.81
N LEU A 12 -7.35 -4.22 4.21
CA LEU A 12 -6.63 -4.20 5.48
C LEU A 12 -6.84 -2.85 6.18
N SER A 13 -6.71 -2.86 7.51
CA SER A 13 -6.75 -1.64 8.31
C SER A 13 -5.55 -0.73 8.03
N THR A 14 -5.76 0.59 7.95
CA THR A 14 -4.64 1.56 7.93
C THR A 14 -3.78 1.50 9.20
N ALA A 15 -4.32 0.96 10.30
CA ALA A 15 -3.59 0.75 11.55
C ALA A 15 -2.35 -0.16 11.39
N HIS A 16 -2.26 -0.94 10.30
CA HIS A 16 -1.07 -1.74 9.99
C HIS A 16 0.10 -0.93 9.42
N LEU A 17 -0.11 0.33 9.09
CA LEU A 17 0.97 1.23 8.69
C LEU A 17 1.49 2.02 9.89
N SER A 18 2.77 2.38 9.86
CA SER A 18 3.27 3.45 10.72
C SER A 18 2.83 4.83 10.21
N ALA A 19 2.73 5.82 11.11
CA ALA A 19 2.42 7.20 10.76
C ALA A 19 3.36 7.79 9.69
N ASP A 20 4.64 7.42 9.73
CA ASP A 20 5.63 7.88 8.76
C ASP A 20 5.36 7.33 7.35
N VAL A 21 5.00 6.05 7.25
CA VAL A 21 4.66 5.41 5.98
C VAL A 21 3.34 5.96 5.43
N ALA A 22 2.34 6.18 6.28
CA ALA A 22 1.09 6.82 5.89
C ALA A 22 1.32 8.23 5.30
N ARG A 23 2.15 9.04 5.97
CA ARG A 23 2.56 10.37 5.47
C ARG A 23 3.32 10.29 4.14
N GLN A 24 4.17 9.26 3.96
CA GLN A 24 4.87 9.04 2.69
C GLN A 24 3.89 8.63 1.58
N LEU A 25 2.91 7.76 1.84
CA LEU A 25 1.87 7.39 0.88
C LEU A 25 1.00 8.59 0.49
N ASP A 26 0.68 9.47 1.45
CA ASP A 26 0.02 10.75 1.17
C ASP A 26 0.82 11.62 0.20
N ALA A 27 2.13 11.70 0.39
CA ALA A 27 3.01 12.44 -0.52
C ALA A 27 3.04 11.81 -1.92
N VAL A 28 3.07 10.47 -2.02
CA VAL A 28 3.02 9.74 -3.30
C VAL A 28 1.75 10.06 -4.06
N VAL A 29 0.58 9.89 -3.45
CA VAL A 29 -0.70 10.10 -4.14
C VAL A 29 -0.99 11.58 -4.43
N ALA A 30 -0.37 12.50 -3.68
CA ALA A 30 -0.40 13.92 -3.98
C ALA A 30 0.54 14.32 -5.14
N GLY A 31 1.33 13.39 -5.69
CA GLY A 31 2.36 13.67 -6.70
C GLY A 31 3.56 14.44 -6.16
N ILE A 32 3.71 14.52 -4.83
CA ILE A 32 4.81 15.18 -4.13
C ILE A 32 5.88 14.12 -3.86
N VAL A 33 6.53 13.63 -4.91
CA VAL A 33 7.67 12.71 -4.75
C VAL A 33 8.93 13.55 -4.51
N PRO A 34 9.66 13.35 -3.39
CA PRO A 34 10.91 14.07 -3.18
C PRO A 34 11.89 13.75 -4.31
N ILE A 35 12.31 14.78 -5.06
CA ILE A 35 13.46 14.70 -5.97
C ILE A 35 14.73 14.78 -5.11
N ALA A 36 14.91 13.85 -4.17
CA ALA A 36 16.15 13.72 -3.41
C ALA A 36 16.93 12.55 -4.02
N GLY A 37 18.03 12.88 -4.69
CA GLY A 37 18.75 12.01 -5.61
C GLY A 37 19.49 10.84 -4.99
N GLY A 38 19.83 9.88 -5.86
CA GLY A 38 20.62 8.69 -5.56
C GLY A 38 19.75 7.52 -5.09
N ASP A 39 19.74 6.45 -5.90
CA ASP A 39 19.08 5.16 -5.68
C ASP A 39 17.54 5.18 -5.52
N ALA A 40 16.83 4.98 -6.64
CA ALA A 40 15.37 4.81 -6.80
C ALA A 40 14.53 4.59 -5.52
N THR A 41 14.13 5.66 -4.84
CA THR A 41 13.28 5.57 -3.64
C THR A 41 12.03 4.74 -3.93
N TRP A 42 11.56 3.93 -2.98
CA TRP A 42 10.42 3.01 -3.18
C TRP A 42 9.14 3.69 -3.69
N HIS A 43 9.00 5.00 -3.45
CA HIS A 43 7.92 5.83 -3.99
C HIS A 43 7.73 5.72 -5.51
N SER A 44 8.80 5.49 -6.29
CA SER A 44 8.70 5.33 -7.75
C SER A 44 8.43 3.89 -8.19
N LEU A 45 8.38 2.94 -7.25
CA LEU A 45 8.23 1.51 -7.49
C LEU A 45 6.81 1.01 -7.17
N ILE A 46 5.95 1.91 -6.71
CA ILE A 46 4.59 1.60 -6.30
C ILE A 46 3.59 2.31 -7.21
N VAL A 47 2.50 1.63 -7.51
CA VAL A 47 1.29 2.24 -8.06
C VAL A 47 0.30 2.34 -6.93
N ALA A 48 -0.01 3.57 -6.51
CA ALA A 48 -0.94 3.84 -5.44
C ALA A 48 -1.88 4.99 -5.81
N GLU A 49 -3.11 4.87 -5.35
CA GLU A 49 -4.16 5.87 -5.53
C GLU A 49 -4.81 6.19 -4.20
N ARG A 50 -5.37 7.40 -4.10
CA ARG A 50 -6.05 7.80 -2.88
C ARG A 50 -7.38 7.06 -2.74
N TRP A 51 -7.61 6.44 -1.58
CA TRP A 51 -8.91 5.92 -1.18
C TRP A 51 -9.53 6.84 -0.14
N ARG A 52 -10.52 7.64 -0.57
CA ARG A 52 -11.21 8.64 0.28
C ARG A 52 -10.22 9.59 0.96
N ASP A 53 -10.60 10.20 2.08
CA ASP A 53 -9.73 11.14 2.79
C ASP A 53 -8.71 10.44 3.72
N TYR A 54 -8.76 9.11 3.84
CA TYR A 54 -8.13 8.39 4.96
C TYR A 54 -7.51 7.03 4.61
N GLY A 55 -7.35 6.69 3.33
CA GLY A 55 -6.80 5.40 2.92
C GLY A 55 -6.16 5.41 1.54
N TRP A 56 -5.70 4.23 1.10
CA TRP A 56 -5.02 4.07 -0.18
C TRP A 56 -5.44 2.78 -0.89
N TRP A 57 -5.46 2.82 -2.22
CA TRP A 57 -5.41 1.63 -3.07
C TRP A 57 -3.99 1.45 -3.58
N ILE A 58 -3.47 0.23 -3.55
CA ILE A 58 -2.10 -0.08 -3.91
C ILE A 58 -2.07 -1.34 -4.77
N LEU A 59 -1.36 -1.30 -5.89
CA LEU A 59 -1.11 -2.48 -6.70
C LEU A 59 -0.17 -3.44 -5.95
N VAL A 60 -0.59 -4.68 -5.76
CA VAL A 60 0.18 -5.68 -4.98
C VAL A 60 1.48 -6.02 -5.69
N GLY A 61 1.43 -6.29 -7.00
CA GLY A 61 2.58 -6.64 -7.83
C GLY A 61 3.47 -5.44 -8.16
N SER A 62 4.23 -4.96 -7.18
CA SER A 62 5.20 -3.87 -7.32
C SER A 62 6.62 -4.40 -7.27
N ASP A 63 7.47 -3.93 -8.19
CA ASP A 63 8.89 -4.22 -8.16
C ASP A 63 9.57 -3.60 -6.93
N GLY A 64 10.71 -4.15 -6.50
CA GLY A 64 11.51 -3.56 -5.42
C GLY A 64 10.86 -3.58 -4.03
N ARG A 65 10.08 -4.62 -3.73
CA ARG A 65 9.50 -4.89 -2.39
C ARG A 65 10.52 -4.77 -1.27
N ASP A 66 11.76 -5.18 -1.51
CA ASP A 66 12.90 -5.12 -0.57
C ASP A 66 13.30 -3.69 -0.17
N ARG A 67 12.91 -2.69 -0.95
CA ARG A 67 13.19 -1.27 -0.72
C ARG A 67 12.05 -0.55 -0.01
N MET A 68 10.89 -1.20 0.12
CA MET A 68 9.72 -0.64 0.77
C MET A 68 9.87 -0.66 2.29
N PRO A 69 9.28 0.32 3.01
CA PRO A 69 9.21 0.30 4.46
C PRO A 69 8.54 -0.98 4.98
N ASP A 70 9.04 -1.49 6.10
CA ASP A 70 8.64 -2.80 6.64
C ASP A 70 7.13 -2.97 6.81
N THR A 71 6.43 -1.94 7.31
CA THR A 71 4.99 -2.00 7.54
C THR A 71 4.20 -2.09 6.22
N LEU A 72 4.66 -1.39 5.18
CA LEU A 72 4.04 -1.45 3.85
C LEU A 72 4.33 -2.80 3.18
N ARG A 73 5.57 -3.27 3.26
CA ARG A 73 5.98 -4.59 2.77
C ARG A 73 5.11 -5.69 3.37
N ALA A 74 4.94 -5.71 4.69
CA ALA A 74 4.13 -6.72 5.37
C ALA A 74 2.67 -6.74 4.92
N CYS A 75 2.05 -5.57 4.71
CA CYS A 75 0.68 -5.49 4.17
C CYS A 75 0.59 -6.03 2.74
N LEU A 76 1.57 -5.73 1.90
CA LEU A 76 1.59 -6.18 0.52
C LEU A 76 1.89 -7.69 0.42
N ASP A 77 2.80 -8.20 1.23
CA ASP A 77 3.09 -9.64 1.32
C ASP A 77 1.85 -10.43 1.80
N ALA A 78 1.08 -9.87 2.76
CA ALA A 78 -0.16 -10.48 3.22
C ALA A 78 -1.25 -10.49 2.11
N ALA A 79 -1.36 -9.41 1.34
CA ALA A 79 -2.29 -9.33 0.20
C ALA A 79 -1.88 -10.29 -0.92
N GLU A 80 -0.58 -10.38 -1.23
CA GLU A 80 -0.02 -11.30 -2.21
C GLU A 80 -0.27 -12.76 -1.82
N ALA A 81 -0.04 -13.11 -0.55
CA ALA A 81 -0.33 -14.44 -0.01
C ALA A 81 -1.83 -14.82 -0.09
N ALA A 82 -2.73 -13.83 -0.06
CA ALA A 82 -4.16 -14.02 -0.26
C ALA A 82 -4.59 -14.09 -1.75
N GLY A 83 -3.63 -13.98 -2.67
CA GLY A 83 -3.86 -13.95 -4.11
C GLY A 83 -4.63 -12.69 -4.55
N ALA A 84 -4.36 -11.55 -3.93
CA ALA A 84 -4.94 -10.27 -4.31
C ALA A 84 -4.06 -9.55 -5.34
N ASP A 85 -4.71 -8.88 -6.29
CA ASP A 85 -4.05 -8.00 -7.27
C ASP A 85 -3.93 -6.58 -6.73
N TRP A 86 -4.89 -6.18 -5.89
CA TRP A 86 -4.94 -4.87 -5.24
C TRP A 86 -5.05 -5.02 -3.73
N LEU A 87 -4.45 -4.06 -3.04
CA LEU A 87 -4.60 -3.84 -1.61
C LEU A 87 -5.34 -2.52 -1.38
N GLN A 88 -6.43 -2.58 -0.62
CA GLN A 88 -7.06 -1.42 -0.02
C GLN A 88 -6.65 -1.33 1.45
N LEU A 89 -6.10 -0.18 1.81
CA LEU A 89 -5.87 0.20 3.20
C LEU A 89 -6.98 1.19 3.60
N ASP A 90 -7.90 0.73 4.45
CA ASP A 90 -9.08 1.46 4.90
C ASP A 90 -9.05 1.63 6.42
N ARG A 91 -9.29 2.86 6.90
CA ARG A 91 -9.32 3.16 8.34
C ARG A 91 -10.41 2.38 9.09
N ASP A 92 -11.51 2.10 8.40
CA ASP A 92 -12.68 1.47 9.00
C ASP A 92 -12.62 -0.07 8.92
N CYS A 93 -11.56 -0.64 8.32
CA CYS A 93 -11.31 -2.08 8.37
C CYS A 93 -10.74 -2.51 9.74
N GLU A 94 -11.21 -3.66 10.23
CA GLU A 94 -10.68 -4.30 11.44
C GLU A 94 -9.23 -4.78 11.19
N PRO A 95 -8.30 -4.52 12.13
CA PRO A 95 -6.95 -5.07 12.03
C PRO A 95 -6.93 -6.60 12.10
N ILE A 96 -6.03 -7.23 11.35
CA ILE A 96 -5.81 -8.67 11.42
C ILE A 96 -4.68 -9.02 12.39
N ALA A 97 -4.83 -10.12 13.14
CA ALA A 97 -3.83 -10.55 14.13
C ALA A 97 -2.45 -10.92 13.54
N ALA A 98 -2.40 -11.19 12.22
CA ALA A 98 -1.17 -11.57 11.52
C ALA A 98 -0.22 -10.38 11.26
N LEU A 99 -0.70 -9.15 11.40
CA LEU A 99 0.07 -7.93 11.13
C LEU A 99 0.13 -7.05 12.38
N PRO A 100 1.26 -6.37 12.63
CA PRO A 100 1.36 -5.43 13.74
C PRO A 100 0.41 -4.24 13.54
N THR A 101 0.00 -3.59 14.62
CA THR A 101 -0.75 -2.34 14.58
C THR A 101 0.06 -1.20 15.20
N HIS A 102 -0.22 0.01 14.76
CA HIS A 102 0.40 1.24 15.21
C HIS A 102 -0.69 2.25 15.59
N ASP A 103 -0.43 3.03 16.64
CA ASP A 103 -1.34 4.07 17.12
C ASP A 103 -0.90 5.43 16.53
N TRP A 104 -1.76 6.03 15.69
CA TRP A 104 -1.56 7.35 15.09
C TRP A 104 -2.85 7.92 14.49
#